data_AF-A0A6N7GWW6-F1
#
_entry.id   AF-A0A6N7GWW6-F1
#
_cell.length_a   1.000
_cell.length_b   1.000
_cell.length_c   1.000
_cell.angle_alpha   90.00
_cell.angle_beta   90.00
_cell.angle_gamma   90.00
#
_symmetry.space_group_name_H-M   'P 1'
#
loop_
_entity.id
_entity.type
_entity.pdbx_description
1 polymer ?
#
loop_
_entity_poly.entity_id
_entity_poly.type
_entity_poly.pdbx_seq_one_letter_code
_entity_poly.pdbx_strand_id
1 'polypeptide(L)'
;MTEPSATYAILWRAVRERRQITFISKRKYREAYPVILGYSADGEEVLFAYQAGGHTSPGNKLPGWRCFPVAGIRDLTSRKGGWLCR
;
A
#
# COMPACT_ATOMS: atom_id res chain seq x y z
N MET A 1 -17.84 10.89 -12.17
CA MET A 1 -16.99 10.13 -11.23
C MET A 1 -16.32 9.05 -12.06
N THR A 2 -15.00 9.04 -12.12
CA THR A 2 -14.24 8.00 -12.82
C THR A 2 -14.32 6.71 -12.03
N GLU A 3 -14.46 5.58 -12.72
CA GLU A 3 -14.47 4.26 -12.09
C GLU A 3 -13.13 4.00 -11.38
N PRO A 4 -13.14 3.47 -10.14
CA PRO A 4 -11.92 3.11 -9.44
C PRO A 4 -11.08 2.07 -10.21
N SER A 5 -9.76 2.14 -10.08
CA SER A 5 -8.87 1.19 -10.75
C SER A 5 -9.03 -0.24 -10.19
N ALA A 6 -8.66 -1.25 -11.00
CA ALA A 6 -8.62 -2.64 -10.52
C ALA A 6 -7.69 -2.80 -9.30
N THR A 7 -6.57 -2.07 -9.28
CA THR A 7 -5.65 -2.05 -8.13
C THR A 7 -6.32 -1.47 -6.89
N TYR A 8 -7.11 -0.40 -7.04
CA TYR A 8 -7.90 0.17 -5.95
C TYR A 8 -8.85 -0.87 -5.34
N ALA A 9 -9.59 -1.62 -6.16
CA ALA A 9 -10.51 -2.65 -5.68
C ALA A 9 -9.79 -3.76 -4.87
N ILE A 10 -8.60 -4.19 -5.30
CA ILE A 10 -7.79 -5.18 -4.57
C ILE A 10 -7.30 -4.61 -3.24
N LEU A 11 -6.79 -3.37 -3.24
CA LEU A 11 -6.33 -2.69 -2.03
C LEU A 11 -7.46 -2.46 -1.04
N TRP A 12 -8.65 -2.11 -1.52
CA TRP A 12 -9.83 -1.92 -0.69
C TRP A 12 -10.18 -3.19 0.08
N ARG A 13 -10.13 -4.34 -0.59
CA ARG A 13 -10.30 -5.64 0.05
C ARG A 13 -9.19 -5.91 1.09
N ALA A 14 -7.93 -5.61 0.76
CA ALA A 14 -6.82 -5.80 1.68
C ALA A 14 -6.92 -4.91 2.94
N VAL A 15 -7.40 -3.66 2.81
CA VAL A 15 -7.69 -2.76 3.94
C VAL A 15 -8.79 -3.36 4.82
N ARG A 16 -9.94 -3.73 4.22
CA ARG A 16 -11.08 -4.28 4.98
C ARG A 16 -10.75 -5.56 5.71
N GLU A 17 -9.98 -6.43 5.06
CA GLU A 17 -9.59 -7.73 5.63
C GLU A 17 -8.30 -7.64 6.46
N ARG A 18 -7.74 -6.44 6.66
CA ARG A 18 -6.50 -6.20 7.40
C ARG A 18 -5.37 -7.15 6.97
N ARG A 19 -5.17 -7.27 5.66
CA ARG A 19 -4.11 -8.12 5.09
C ARG A 19 -2.83 -7.33 4.88
N GLN A 20 -1.68 -7.96 5.13
CA GLN A 20 -0.41 -7.42 4.66
C GLN A 20 -0.41 -7.44 3.13
N ILE A 21 0.15 -6.38 2.52
CA ILE A 21 0.37 -6.31 1.09
C ILE A 21 1.86 -6.28 0.77
N THR A 22 2.20 -6.88 -0.35
CA THR A 22 3.53 -6.79 -0.96
C THR A 22 3.38 -6.30 -2.39
N PHE A 23 4.23 -5.37 -2.81
CA PHE A 23 4.14 -4.78 -4.15
C PHE A 23 5.44 -4.12 -4.58
N ILE A 24 5.56 -3.81 -5.86
CA ILE A 24 6.62 -2.98 -6.42
C ILE A 24 6.13 -1.55 -6.56
N SER A 25 6.92 -0.59 -6.07
CA SER A 25 6.71 0.84 -6.33
C SER A 25 8.06 1.52 -6.55
N LYS A 26 8.14 2.34 -7.61
CA LYS A 26 9.39 2.98 -8.06
C LYS A 26 10.54 1.96 -8.20
N ARG A 27 10.28 0.81 -8.82
CA ARG A 27 11.21 -0.32 -9.03
C ARG A 27 11.75 -0.97 -7.74
N LYS A 28 11.05 -0.78 -6.62
CA LYS A 28 11.50 -1.32 -5.34
C LYS A 28 10.36 -2.08 -4.67
N TYR A 29 10.70 -3.23 -4.12
CA TYR A 29 9.80 -4.07 -3.35
C TYR A 29 9.41 -3.42 -2.01
N ARG A 30 8.14 -3.57 -1.64
CA ARG A 30 7.51 -2.99 -0.44
C ARG A 30 6.74 -4.07 0.29
N GLU A 31 6.82 -4.03 1.61
CA GLU A 31 5.93 -4.78 2.50
C GLU A 31 5.24 -3.80 3.43
N ALA A 32 3.92 -3.74 3.35
CA ALA A 32 3.16 -2.73 4.08
C ALA A 32 1.82 -3.24 4.58
N TYR A 33 1.33 -2.61 5.64
CA TYR A 33 0.00 -2.79 6.20
C TYR A 33 -0.87 -1.62 5.74
N PRO A 34 -1.84 -1.86 4.83
CA PRO A 34 -2.68 -0.80 4.31
C PRO A 34 -3.69 -0.38 5.38
N VAL A 35 -3.88 0.94 5.58
CA VAL A 35 -4.78 1.48 6.62
C VAL A 35 -5.89 2.32 6.02
N ILE A 36 -5.56 3.26 5.13
CA ILE A 36 -6.54 4.12 4.47
C ILE A 36 -6.31 4.05 2.96
N LEU A 37 -7.39 3.88 2.21
CA LEU A 37 -7.41 3.98 0.77
C LEU A 37 -8.39 5.09 0.40
N GLY A 38 -7.97 6.03 -0.43
CA GLY A 38 -8.77 7.20 -0.76
C GLY A 38 -8.19 7.96 -1.94
N TYR A 39 -8.51 9.25 -2.00
CA TYR A 39 -8.07 10.15 -3.06
C TYR A 39 -7.25 11.30 -2.47
N SER A 40 -6.23 11.77 -3.20
CA SER A 40 -5.51 13.00 -2.87
C SER A 40 -6.38 14.23 -3.14
N ALA A 41 -5.89 15.41 -2.75
CA ALA A 41 -6.53 16.68 -3.10
C ALA A 41 -6.65 16.88 -4.63
N ASP A 42 -5.75 16.27 -5.40
CA ASP A 42 -5.74 16.32 -6.87
C ASP A 42 -6.64 15.25 -7.51
N GLY A 43 -7.34 14.44 -6.70
CA GLY A 43 -8.22 13.38 -7.18
C GLY A 43 -7.53 12.07 -7.54
N GLU A 44 -6.24 11.92 -7.20
CA GLU A 44 -5.47 10.70 -7.48
C GLU A 44 -5.70 9.63 -6.42
N GLU A 45 -5.83 8.37 -6.83
CA GLU A 45 -5.94 7.25 -5.89
C GLU A 45 -4.66 7.10 -5.06
N VAL A 46 -4.78 7.11 -3.73
CA VAL A 46 -3.66 7.02 -2.80
C VAL A 46 -3.94 6.01 -1.70
N LEU A 47 -2.93 5.18 -1.42
CA LEU A 47 -2.87 4.28 -0.28
C LEU A 47 -2.00 4.87 0.83
N PHE A 48 -2.56 5.05 2.02
CA PHE A 48 -1.81 5.28 3.25
C PHE A 48 -1.57 3.97 4.00
N ALA A 49 -0.32 3.65 4.25
CA ALA A 49 0.08 2.37 4.82
C ALA A 49 1.26 2.49 5.77
N TYR A 50 1.34 1.56 6.71
CA TYR A 50 2.52 1.37 7.55
C TYR A 50 3.47 0.41 6.86
N GLN A 51 4.60 0.92 6.35
CA GLN A 51 5.62 0.09 5.72
C GLN A 51 6.48 -0.55 6.80
N ALA A 52 6.43 -1.88 6.91
CA ALA A 52 7.18 -2.64 7.90
C ALA A 52 8.46 -3.26 7.33
N GLY A 53 8.51 -3.49 6.01
CA GLY A 53 9.61 -4.22 5.37
C GLY A 53 9.86 -3.82 3.92
N GLY A 54 10.74 -4.60 3.28
CA GLY A 54 11.21 -4.36 1.92
C GLY A 54 12.22 -3.22 1.82
N HIS A 55 12.29 -2.61 0.64
CA HIS A 55 13.26 -1.56 0.35
C HIS A 55 12.70 -0.17 0.62
N THR A 56 13.57 0.79 0.90
CA THR A 56 13.20 2.21 1.03
C THR A 56 13.96 3.09 0.06
N SER A 57 13.54 4.34 -0.05
CA SER A 57 14.34 5.39 -0.69
C SER A 57 15.49 5.82 0.22
N PRO A 58 16.63 6.27 -0.34
CA PRO A 58 17.72 6.85 0.44
C PRO A 58 17.17 7.86 1.46
N GLY A 59 17.73 7.86 2.67
CA GLY A 59 17.30 8.72 3.78
C GLY A 59 16.03 8.27 4.53
N ASN A 60 15.35 7.20 4.11
CA ASN A 60 14.17 6.67 4.80
C ASN A 60 14.49 5.40 5.58
N LYS A 61 14.08 5.36 6.86
CA LYS A 61 14.18 4.17 7.72
C LYS A 61 12.89 3.36 7.71
N LEU A 62 12.99 2.09 8.12
CA LEU A 62 11.86 1.22 8.44
C LEU A 62 11.86 0.87 9.93
N PRO A 63 10.68 0.60 10.51
CA PRO A 63 9.35 0.73 9.90
C PRO A 63 8.88 2.21 9.83
N GLY A 64 7.83 2.52 9.06
CA GLY A 64 7.29 3.89 9.04
C GLY A 64 6.06 4.09 8.16
N TRP A 65 5.31 5.16 8.47
CA TRP A 65 4.13 5.59 7.70
C TRP A 65 4.50 6.12 6.31
N ARG A 66 3.76 5.72 5.28
CA ARG A 66 4.01 6.08 3.89
C ARG A 66 2.68 6.27 3.13
N CYS A 67 2.70 7.19 2.17
CA CYS A 67 1.68 7.30 1.14
C CYS A 67 2.21 6.73 -0.17
N PHE A 68 1.41 5.93 -0.86
CA PHE A 68 1.72 5.33 -2.15
C PHE A 68 0.65 5.72 -3.18
N PRO A 69 1.00 6.42 -4.27
CA PRO A 69 0.09 6.58 -5.40
C PRO A 69 -0.27 5.22 -5.98
N VAL A 70 -1.56 4.92 -6.12
CA VAL A 70 -2.04 3.60 -6.58
C VAL A 70 -1.60 3.34 -8.01
N ALA A 71 -1.55 4.36 -8.86
CA ALA A 71 -1.03 4.28 -10.23
C ALA A 71 0.42 3.77 -10.32
N GLY A 72 1.21 3.91 -9.24
CA GLY A 72 2.59 3.46 -9.16
C GLY A 72 2.79 2.06 -8.59
N ILE A 73 1.71 1.36 -8.22
CA ILE A 73 1.75 0.03 -7.60
C ILE A 73 1.72 -1.04 -8.70
N ARG A 74 2.67 -1.97 -8.63
CA ARG A 74 2.78 -3.13 -9.53
C ARG A 74 3.00 -4.40 -8.73
N ASP A 75 2.71 -5.55 -9.34
CA ASP A 75 2.88 -6.89 -8.75
C ASP A 75 2.26 -7.02 -7.35
N LEU A 76 1.07 -6.43 -7.19
CA LEU A 76 0.36 -6.39 -5.92
C LEU A 76 -0.09 -7.79 -5.50
N THR A 77 0.35 -8.21 -4.32
CA THR A 77 -0.10 -9.44 -3.68
C THR A 77 -0.61 -9.12 -2.27
N SER A 78 -1.69 -9.77 -1.85
CA SER A 78 -2.18 -9.72 -0.46
C SER A 78 -1.93 -11.06 0.23
N ARG A 79 -1.37 -11.03 1.43
CA ARG A 79 -1.09 -12.22 2.24
C ARG A 79 -2.02 -12.23 3.45
N LYS A 80 -2.60 -13.39 3.76
CA LYS A 80 -3.30 -13.61 5.03
C LYS A 80 -2.24 -13.79 6.13
N GLY A 81 -2.41 -13.08 7.25
CA GLY A 81 -1.47 -13.10 8.38
C GLY A 81 -0.41 -12.00 8.30
N GLY A 82 -0.03 -11.46 9.47
CA GLY A 82 0.99 -10.41 9.60
C GLY A 82 0.65 -9.27 10.57
N TRP A 83 -0.62 -9.09 10.95
CA TRP A 83 -0.96 -8.25 12.11
C TRP A 83 -0.53 -8.98 13.39
N LEU A 84 0.77 -9.01 13.65
CA LEU A 84 1.30 -9.37 14.94
C LEU A 84 0.97 -8.22 15.87
N CYS A 85 -0.17 -8.33 16.57
CA CYS A 85 -0.18 -7.91 17.97
C CYS A 85 0.90 -8.76 18.67
N ARG A 86 2.08 -8.18 18.86
CA ARG A 86 2.94 -8.47 19.99
C ARG A 86 3.04 -7.20 20.81
#